data_AF-A0AB36XK24-F1
#
_entry.id   AF-A0AB36XK24-F1
#
_cell.length_a   1.000
_cell.length_b   1.000
_cell.length_c   1.000
_cell.angle_alpha   90.00
_cell.angle_beta   90.00
_cell.angle_gamma   90.00
#
_symmetry.space_group_name_H-M   'P 1'
#
loop_
_entity.id
_entity.type
_entity.pdbx_description
1 polymer ?
#
loop_
_entity_poly.entity_id
_entity_poly.type
_entity_poly.pdbx_seq_one_letter_code
_entity_poly.pdbx_strand_id
1 'polypeptide(L)'
;MKHTSSVTPLAITSRQASKLRSKGFTIIELVVVIVILGIVSVTAASKFLNLQTDARISTLNGLKGGMEGASAMLYGKTSALGLDKAASASVNVEGDDISVVYGYPAAMNAQTWSMLIESTFLDAVWDTGRADWFFTNIDAHDGIILYAPSSRKNESDNCYLEYQEATETTTPVFALTTTGC
;
A
#
# COMPACT_ATOMS: atom_id res chain seq x y z
N MET A 1 -36.42 79.26 -33.87
CA MET A 1 -34.99 78.92 -33.84
C MET A 1 -34.86 77.40 -33.92
N LYS A 2 -34.85 76.83 -35.13
CA LYS A 2 -33.70 76.10 -35.72
C LYS A 2 -32.85 75.32 -34.69
N HIS A 3 -33.07 74.01 -34.61
CA HIS A 3 -32.00 73.04 -34.32
C HIS A 3 -32.31 71.73 -35.06
N THR A 4 -31.76 71.62 -36.26
CA THR A 4 -31.63 70.38 -37.02
C THR A 4 -30.41 69.63 -36.49
N SER A 5 -30.61 68.57 -35.71
CA SER A 5 -29.54 67.63 -35.37
C SER A 5 -29.57 66.45 -36.34
N SER A 6 -28.65 66.50 -37.30
CA SER A 6 -28.29 65.40 -38.19
C SER A 6 -27.62 64.30 -37.35
N VAL A 7 -28.28 63.17 -37.15
CA VAL A 7 -27.65 61.95 -36.64
C VAL A 7 -27.33 61.06 -37.85
N THR A 8 -26.05 60.96 -38.19
CA THR A 8 -25.54 60.04 -39.19
C THR A 8 -25.49 58.63 -38.58
N PRO A 9 -26.01 57.58 -39.24
CA PRO A 9 -25.91 56.23 -38.70
C PRO A 9 -24.44 55.74 -38.72
N LEU A 10 -23.99 55.20 -37.59
CA LEU A 10 -22.71 54.49 -37.45
C LEU A 10 -22.73 53.24 -38.34
N ALA A 11 -21.75 53.13 -39.23
CA ALA A 11 -21.53 51.92 -40.01
C ALA A 11 -21.20 50.75 -39.07
N ILE A 12 -22.13 49.80 -38.95
CA ILE A 12 -21.85 48.49 -38.34
C ILE A 12 -20.97 47.73 -39.33
N THR A 13 -19.65 47.80 -39.16
CA THR A 13 -18.74 46.90 -39.87
C THR A 13 -19.05 45.48 -39.41
N SER A 14 -19.70 44.69 -40.28
CA SER A 14 -19.93 43.27 -40.06
C SER A 14 -18.57 42.58 -39.90
N ARG A 15 -18.22 42.15 -38.68
CA ARG A 15 -17.17 41.14 -38.50
C ARG A 15 -17.63 39.88 -39.23
N GLN A 16 -16.98 39.53 -40.34
CA GLN A 16 -17.18 38.22 -40.95
C GLN A 16 -16.70 37.15 -39.96
N ALA A 17 -17.65 36.37 -39.43
CA ALA A 17 -17.32 35.14 -38.72
C ALA A 17 -16.68 34.20 -39.73
N SER A 18 -15.38 33.95 -39.59
CA SER A 18 -14.68 32.93 -40.38
C SER A 18 -15.34 31.59 -40.08
N LYS A 19 -16.12 31.08 -41.02
CA LYS A 19 -16.72 29.75 -40.95
C LYS A 19 -15.60 28.72 -41.01
N LEU A 20 -15.10 28.29 -39.85
CA LEU A 20 -14.20 27.14 -39.76
C LEU A 20 -14.95 25.95 -40.36
N ARG A 21 -14.54 25.50 -41.55
CA ARG A 21 -15.08 24.27 -42.15
C ARG A 21 -14.68 23.13 -41.22
N SER A 22 -15.65 22.58 -40.48
CA SER A 22 -15.46 21.30 -39.80
C SER A 22 -15.24 20.24 -40.86
N LYS A 23 -13.99 19.77 -41.00
CA LYS A 23 -13.70 18.55 -41.74
C LYS A 23 -14.24 17.41 -40.88
N GLY A 24 -15.32 16.76 -41.32
CA GLY A 24 -15.82 15.55 -40.68
C GLY A 24 -14.75 14.46 -40.70
N PHE A 25 -14.61 13.74 -39.59
CA PHE A 25 -13.72 12.58 -39.48
C PHE A 25 -14.23 11.47 -40.41
N THR A 26 -13.34 10.76 -41.10
CA THR A 26 -13.79 9.63 -41.94
C THR A 26 -14.11 8.43 -41.05
N ILE A 27 -15.10 7.62 -41.44
CA ILE A 27 -15.48 6.43 -40.65
C ILE A 27 -14.30 5.47 -40.53
N ILE A 28 -13.49 5.33 -41.59
CA ILE A 28 -12.30 4.47 -41.56
C ILE A 28 -11.25 4.96 -40.55
N GLU A 29 -11.11 6.27 -40.39
CA GLU A 29 -10.17 6.86 -39.44
C GLU A 29 -10.61 6.58 -38.00
N LEU A 30 -11.92 6.61 -37.72
CA LEU A 30 -12.46 6.20 -36.42
C LEU A 30 -12.23 4.71 -36.16
N VAL A 31 -12.47 3.86 -37.17
CA VAL A 31 -12.28 2.41 -37.08
C VAL A 31 -10.82 2.05 -36.83
N VAL A 32 -9.88 2.66 -37.55
CA VAL A 32 -8.45 2.40 -37.35
C VAL A 32 -7.99 2.82 -35.95
N VAL A 33 -8.49 3.94 -35.42
CA VAL A 33 -8.13 4.41 -34.07
C VAL A 33 -8.58 3.42 -32.99
N ILE A 34 -9.83 2.94 -33.03
CA ILE A 34 -10.31 1.98 -32.03
C ILE A 34 -9.59 0.63 -32.12
N VAL A 35 -9.19 0.21 -33.32
CA VAL A 35 -8.41 -1.03 -33.51
C VAL A 35 -7.02 -0.88 -32.92
N ILE A 36 -6.34 0.24 -33.18
CA ILE A 36 -5.01 0.51 -32.61
C ILE A 36 -5.09 0.60 -31.07
N LEU A 37 -6.06 1.35 -30.54
CA LEU A 37 -6.27 1.45 -29.09
C LEU A 37 -6.60 0.09 -28.47
N GLY A 38 -7.36 -0.76 -29.18
CA GLY A 38 -7.65 -2.13 -28.75
C GLY A 38 -6.39 -2.97 -28.56
N ILE A 39 -5.48 -2.96 -29.55
CA ILE A 39 -4.23 -3.73 -29.50
C ILE A 39 -3.30 -3.20 -28.39
N VAL A 40 -3.11 -1.88 -28.32
CA VAL A 40 -2.25 -1.25 -27.30
C VAL A 40 -2.79 -1.52 -25.90
N SER A 41 -4.11 -1.46 -25.71
CA SER A 41 -4.75 -1.69 -24.41
C SER A 41 -4.49 -3.10 -23.86
N VAL A 42 -4.61 -4.14 -24.68
CA VAL A 42 -4.39 -5.53 -24.22
C VAL A 42 -2.94 -5.74 -23.75
N THR A 43 -1.96 -5.23 -24.50
CA THR A 43 -0.54 -5.34 -24.11
C THR A 43 -0.21 -4.50 -22.87
N ALA A 44 -0.78 -3.31 -22.74
CA ALA A 44 -0.62 -2.47 -21.55
C ALA A 44 -1.26 -3.08 -20.31
N ALA A 45 -2.46 -3.68 -20.43
CA ALA A 45 -3.18 -4.30 -19.32
C ALA A 45 -2.39 -5.47 -18.72
N SER A 46 -1.85 -6.38 -19.54
CA SER A 46 -1.05 -7.50 -19.05
C SER A 46 0.21 -7.06 -18.31
N LYS A 47 0.92 -6.04 -18.82
CA LYS A 47 2.08 -5.47 -18.14
C LYS A 47 1.70 -4.75 -16.85
N PHE A 48 0.59 -4.03 -16.83
CA PHE A 48 0.10 -3.33 -15.64
C PHE A 48 -0.26 -4.31 -14.50
N LEU A 49 -0.80 -5.50 -14.81
CA LEU A 49 -1.06 -6.54 -13.82
C LEU A 49 0.24 -7.04 -13.19
N ASN A 50 1.26 -7.38 -13.99
CA ASN A 50 2.55 -7.83 -13.47
C ASN A 50 3.22 -6.77 -12.58
N LEU A 51 3.19 -5.49 -12.99
CA LEU A 51 3.75 -4.40 -12.19
C LEU A 51 3.04 -4.22 -10.84
N GLN A 52 1.73 -4.49 -10.76
CA GLN A 52 1.01 -4.46 -9.49
C GLN A 52 1.44 -5.61 -8.58
N THR A 53 1.61 -6.83 -9.11
CA THR A 53 2.13 -7.97 -8.35
C THR A 53 3.55 -7.69 -7.84
N ASP A 54 4.44 -7.20 -8.70
CA ASP A 54 5.82 -6.84 -8.31
C ASP A 54 5.85 -5.74 -7.24
N ALA A 55 4.97 -4.73 -7.36
CA ALA A 55 4.84 -3.67 -6.37
C ALA A 55 4.42 -4.21 -5.00
N ARG A 56 3.44 -5.11 -4.94
CA ARG A 56 2.99 -5.75 -3.69
C ARG A 56 4.08 -6.61 -3.05
N ILE A 57 4.81 -7.37 -3.87
CA ILE A 57 5.94 -8.16 -3.39
C ILE A 57 7.03 -7.23 -2.85
N SER A 58 7.31 -6.11 -3.52
CA SER A 58 8.28 -5.12 -3.05
C SER A 58 7.86 -4.46 -1.73
N THR A 59 6.59 -4.14 -1.53
CA THR A 59 6.12 -3.56 -0.26
C THR A 59 6.23 -4.58 0.89
N LEU A 60 5.89 -5.84 0.63
CA LEU A 60 6.08 -6.93 1.58
C LEU A 60 7.56 -7.14 1.96
N ASN A 61 8.47 -7.08 0.99
CA ASN A 61 9.90 -7.12 1.26
C ASN A 61 10.38 -5.90 2.06
N GLY A 62 9.83 -4.71 1.78
CA GLY A 62 10.12 -3.50 2.56
C GLY A 62 9.69 -3.63 4.01
N LEU A 63 8.47 -4.14 4.25
CA LEU A 63 7.98 -4.42 5.60
C LEU A 63 8.85 -5.46 6.30
N LYS A 64 9.17 -6.57 5.62
CA LYS A 64 10.07 -7.60 6.16
C LYS A 64 11.41 -7.02 6.60
N GLY A 65 12.06 -6.23 5.75
CA GLY A 65 13.35 -5.62 6.09
C GLY A 65 13.25 -4.65 7.28
N GLY A 66 12.15 -3.89 7.37
CA GLY A 66 11.87 -3.02 8.52
C GLY A 66 11.70 -3.81 9.81
N MET A 67 10.92 -4.90 9.76
CA MET A 67 10.69 -5.80 10.90
C MET A 67 11.97 -6.49 11.36
N GLU A 68 12.77 -7.02 10.43
CA GLU A 68 14.07 -7.64 10.74
C GLU A 68 15.03 -6.64 11.38
N GLY A 69 15.07 -5.41 10.87
CA GLY A 69 15.87 -4.32 11.43
C GLY A 69 15.45 -3.96 12.86
N ALA A 70 14.15 -3.73 13.08
CA ALA A 70 13.61 -3.41 14.41
C ALA A 70 13.86 -4.56 15.41
N SER A 71 13.67 -5.80 14.98
CA SER A 71 13.93 -7.00 15.77
C SER A 71 15.40 -7.11 16.18
N ALA A 72 16.34 -6.87 15.25
CA ALA A 72 17.77 -6.90 15.54
C ALA A 72 18.21 -5.79 16.50
N MET A 73 17.65 -4.57 16.35
CA MET A 73 17.92 -3.45 17.25
C MET A 73 17.41 -3.73 18.66
N LEU A 74 16.18 -4.25 18.78
CA LEU A 74 15.59 -4.61 20.06
C LEU A 74 16.40 -5.72 20.74
N TYR A 75 16.79 -6.75 19.99
CA TYR A 75 17.63 -7.84 20.49
C TYR A 75 18.97 -7.35 21.04
N GLY A 76 19.64 -6.42 20.35
CA GLY A 76 20.88 -5.81 20.84
C GLY A 76 20.69 -5.13 22.21
N LYS A 77 19.56 -4.45 22.40
CA LYS A 77 19.22 -3.81 23.67
C LYS A 77 18.87 -4.81 24.77
N THR A 78 18.03 -5.80 24.49
CA THR A 78 17.58 -6.81 25.47
C THR A 78 18.71 -7.73 25.90
N SER A 79 19.61 -8.09 24.98
CA SER A 79 20.82 -8.87 25.28
C SER A 79 21.77 -8.11 26.22
N ALA A 80 21.93 -6.80 26.04
CA ALA A 80 22.71 -5.96 26.98
C ALA A 80 22.09 -5.91 28.39
N LEU A 81 20.78 -6.15 28.50
CA LEU A 81 20.05 -6.24 29.77
C LEU A 81 19.97 -7.68 30.32
N GLY A 82 20.53 -8.67 29.62
CA GLY A 82 20.51 -10.09 30.02
C GLY A 82 19.15 -10.77 29.85
N LEU A 83 18.31 -10.27 28.95
CA LEU A 83 16.95 -10.78 28.71
C LEU A 83 16.89 -11.81 27.55
N ASP A 84 18.03 -12.14 26.93
CA ASP A 84 18.14 -13.06 25.78
C ASP A 84 17.73 -14.50 26.08
N LYS A 85 17.62 -14.87 27.36
CA LYS A 85 17.17 -16.21 27.80
C LYS A 85 15.82 -16.21 28.52
N ALA A 86 15.21 -15.03 28.69
CA ALA A 86 13.93 -14.93 29.36
C ALA A 86 12.82 -15.37 28.40
N ALA A 87 12.04 -16.38 28.79
CA ALA A 87 10.91 -16.85 27.99
C ALA A 87 9.86 -15.74 27.75
N SER A 88 9.75 -14.78 28.67
CA SER A 88 9.01 -13.55 28.48
C SER A 88 9.60 -12.46 29.36
N ALA A 89 9.72 -11.25 28.83
CA ALA A 89 10.11 -10.05 29.56
C ALA A 89 9.47 -8.81 28.93
N SER A 90 9.62 -7.66 29.60
CA SER A 90 9.27 -6.35 29.05
C SER A 90 10.49 -5.43 29.12
N VAL A 91 10.68 -4.62 28.09
CA VAL A 91 11.75 -3.63 28.02
C VAL A 91 11.17 -2.26 27.68
N ASN A 92 11.50 -1.26 28.50
CA ASN A 92 11.05 0.11 28.26
C ASN A 92 11.89 0.78 27.16
N VAL A 93 11.28 1.12 26.03
CA VAL A 93 11.86 1.86 24.89
C VAL A 93 11.16 3.22 24.84
N GLU A 94 11.88 4.31 25.13
CA GLU A 94 11.33 5.68 25.01
C GLU A 94 10.03 5.96 25.82
N GLY A 95 9.85 5.25 26.94
CA GLY A 95 8.64 5.37 27.77
C GLY A 95 7.57 4.32 27.48
N ASP A 96 7.75 3.56 26.39
CA ASP A 96 6.86 2.49 25.97
C ASP A 96 7.38 1.12 26.41
N ASP A 97 6.51 0.30 27.00
CA ASP A 97 6.87 -1.05 27.46
C ASP A 97 6.66 -2.07 26.34
N ILE A 98 7.76 -2.51 25.74
CA ILE A 98 7.77 -3.46 24.63
C ILE A 98 7.93 -4.88 25.17
N SER A 99 6.98 -5.76 24.84
CA SER A 99 7.03 -7.18 25.22
C SER A 99 8.03 -7.94 24.35
N VAL A 100 8.84 -8.78 24.99
CA VAL A 100 9.89 -9.56 24.34
C VAL A 100 9.89 -11.01 24.79
N VAL A 101 10.28 -11.91 23.88
CA VAL A 101 10.39 -13.35 24.09
C VAL A 101 11.80 -13.76 23.63
N TYR A 102 12.60 -14.32 24.54
CA TYR A 102 14.01 -14.65 24.33
C TYR A 102 14.83 -13.48 23.74
N GLY A 103 14.54 -12.26 24.21
CA GLY A 103 15.17 -11.03 23.76
C GLY A 103 14.67 -10.47 22.42
N TYR A 104 13.83 -11.17 21.69
CA TYR A 104 13.21 -10.70 20.43
C TYR A 104 11.81 -10.13 20.68
N PRO A 105 11.24 -9.32 19.76
CA PRO A 105 9.85 -8.87 19.87
C PRO A 105 8.88 -10.05 20.12
N ALA A 106 7.92 -9.89 21.04
CA ALA A 106 6.85 -10.88 21.17
C ALA A 106 5.93 -10.84 19.94
N ALA A 107 5.23 -11.95 19.63
CA ALA A 107 4.19 -12.00 18.61
C ALA A 107 2.90 -11.26 19.03
N MET A 108 3.03 -9.97 19.39
CA MET A 108 1.93 -9.12 19.83
C MET A 108 1.84 -7.86 18.96
N ASN A 109 0.87 -7.79 18.06
CA ASN A 109 0.84 -6.64 17.16
C ASN A 109 0.53 -5.32 17.86
N ALA A 110 -0.55 -5.27 18.66
CA ALA A 110 -1.00 -4.04 19.31
C ALA A 110 -0.04 -3.49 20.38
N GLN A 111 0.78 -4.35 20.99
CA GLN A 111 1.62 -4.03 22.14
C GLN A 111 3.12 -4.11 21.85
N THR A 112 3.52 -4.53 20.66
CA THR A 112 4.94 -4.72 20.33
C THR A 112 5.22 -4.21 18.93
N TRP A 113 4.62 -4.82 17.90
CA TRP A 113 4.97 -4.45 16.52
C TRP A 113 4.42 -3.10 16.06
N SER A 114 3.23 -2.71 16.50
CA SER A 114 2.68 -1.36 16.24
C SER A 114 3.57 -0.25 16.81
N MET A 115 4.21 -0.52 17.95
CA MET A 115 5.09 0.42 18.65
C MET A 115 6.48 0.45 18.02
N LEU A 116 6.95 -0.68 17.50
CA LEU A 116 8.27 -0.80 16.88
C LEU A 116 8.35 -0.25 15.44
N ILE A 117 7.26 -0.33 14.67
CA ILE A 117 7.26 -0.03 13.22
C ILE A 117 6.49 1.26 12.89
N GLU A 118 5.88 1.90 13.90
CA GLU A 118 5.17 3.18 13.78
C GLU A 118 4.17 3.19 12.59
N SER A 119 3.56 2.04 12.31
CA SER A 119 2.59 1.88 11.23
C SER A 119 1.21 1.51 11.76
N THR A 120 0.19 2.08 11.12
CA THR A 120 -1.20 1.83 11.46
C THR A 120 -1.65 0.48 10.89
N PHE A 121 -1.57 -0.55 11.74
CA PHE A 121 -2.16 -1.85 11.44
C PHE A 121 -3.58 -1.90 12.01
N LEU A 122 -4.56 -2.34 11.21
CA LEU A 122 -5.88 -2.69 11.72
C LEU A 122 -5.99 -4.20 11.85
N ASP A 123 -6.67 -4.64 12.92
CA ASP A 123 -6.97 -6.04 13.15
C ASP A 123 -7.89 -6.54 12.03
N ALA A 124 -7.51 -7.65 11.41
CA ALA A 124 -8.23 -8.28 10.32
C ALA A 124 -9.43 -9.07 10.85
N VAL A 125 -10.39 -8.41 11.49
CA VAL A 125 -11.75 -8.95 11.53
C VAL A 125 -12.35 -8.60 10.17
N TRP A 126 -12.41 -9.59 9.28
CA TRP A 126 -12.89 -9.44 7.91
C TRP A 126 -14.18 -8.62 7.86
N ASP A 127 -14.17 -7.55 7.06
CA ASP A 127 -15.23 -6.56 6.81
C ASP A 127 -15.07 -5.20 7.53
N THR A 128 -15.07 -4.12 6.72
CA THR A 128 -15.17 -2.67 7.02
C THR A 128 -13.94 -1.77 7.29
N GLY A 129 -12.69 -2.25 7.20
CA GLY A 129 -11.49 -1.41 7.43
C GLY A 129 -10.90 -0.71 6.19
N ARG A 130 -10.59 0.61 6.29
CA ARG A 130 -9.77 1.39 5.31
C ARG A 130 -8.26 1.32 5.62
N ALA A 131 -7.75 0.21 6.13
CA ALA A 131 -6.31 0.08 6.39
C ALA A 131 -5.53 -0.31 5.13
N ASP A 132 -4.32 0.24 5.02
CA ASP A 132 -3.35 -0.18 4.02
C ASP A 132 -2.72 -1.53 4.38
N TRP A 133 -2.63 -1.85 5.68
CA TRP A 133 -2.09 -3.10 6.21
C TRP A 133 -3.02 -3.71 7.25
N PHE A 134 -3.23 -5.01 7.09
CA PHE A 134 -3.98 -5.86 8.00
C PHE A 134 -3.03 -6.79 8.72
N PHE A 135 -3.35 -7.13 9.97
CA PHE A 135 -2.69 -8.21 10.68
C PHE A 135 -3.71 -9.22 11.18
N THR A 136 -3.29 -10.48 11.30
CA THR A 136 -4.06 -11.49 12.01
C THR A 136 -3.10 -12.29 12.90
N ASN A 137 -3.59 -12.60 14.09
CA ASN A 137 -2.98 -13.57 14.98
C ASN A 137 -3.97 -14.74 15.00
N ILE A 138 -3.69 -15.78 14.19
CA ILE A 138 -4.65 -16.86 13.88
C ILE A 138 -5.08 -17.55 15.18
N ASP A 139 -4.11 -17.82 16.05
CA ASP A 139 -4.32 -18.30 17.41
C ASP A 139 -3.51 -17.43 18.36
N ALA A 140 -4.16 -16.71 19.29
CA ALA A 140 -3.52 -15.73 20.19
C ALA A 140 -2.35 -16.24 21.08
N HIS A 141 -2.00 -17.52 20.98
CA HIS A 141 -0.96 -18.20 21.75
C HIS A 141 0.03 -19.00 20.89
N ASP A 142 -0.08 -19.00 19.55
CA ASP A 142 0.81 -19.78 18.68
C ASP A 142 2.16 -19.10 18.39
N GLY A 143 2.29 -17.82 18.78
CA GLY A 143 3.50 -17.03 18.56
C GLY A 143 3.64 -16.54 17.11
N ILE A 144 2.54 -16.50 16.36
CA ILE A 144 2.53 -16.16 14.93
C ILE A 144 1.70 -14.89 14.68
N ILE A 145 2.23 -14.01 13.84
CA ILE A 145 1.46 -12.89 13.26
C ILE A 145 1.60 -12.92 11.75
N LEU A 146 0.49 -12.80 11.05
CA LEU A 146 0.49 -12.55 9.61
C LEU A 146 0.21 -11.08 9.33
N TYR A 147 1.02 -10.47 8.49
CA TYR A 147 0.84 -9.13 7.94
C TYR A 147 0.48 -9.24 6.47
N ALA A 148 -0.62 -8.61 6.07
CA ALA A 148 -1.08 -8.61 4.69
C ALA A 148 -1.39 -7.18 4.22
N PRO A 149 -1.04 -6.84 2.97
CA PRO A 149 -1.46 -5.57 2.38
C PRO A 149 -2.97 -5.60 2.09
N SER A 150 -3.54 -4.41 1.87
CA SER A 150 -4.98 -4.25 1.57
C SER A 150 -5.48 -4.96 0.31
N SER A 151 -4.56 -5.46 -0.53
CA SER A 151 -4.88 -6.27 -1.70
C SER A 151 -5.31 -7.69 -1.38
N ARG A 152 -4.94 -8.23 -0.20
CA ARG A 152 -5.42 -9.54 0.27
C ARG A 152 -6.91 -9.37 0.63
N LYS A 153 -7.81 -9.98 -0.14
CA LYS A 153 -9.26 -9.84 0.07
C LYS A 153 -9.85 -11.03 0.79
N ASN A 154 -9.24 -12.20 0.63
CA ASN A 154 -9.69 -13.44 1.23
C ASN A 154 -8.58 -14.08 2.07
N GLU A 155 -8.98 -14.90 3.04
CA GLU A 155 -8.07 -15.70 3.84
C GLU A 155 -7.25 -16.69 2.98
N SER A 156 -7.82 -17.19 1.88
CA SER A 156 -7.13 -18.10 0.95
C SER A 156 -6.07 -17.43 0.06
N ASP A 157 -5.96 -16.10 0.09
CA ASP A 157 -5.00 -15.38 -0.75
C ASP A 157 -3.58 -15.52 -0.15
N ASN A 158 -2.68 -16.14 -0.90
CA ASN A 158 -1.29 -16.38 -0.53
C ASN A 158 -0.39 -15.15 -0.76
N CYS A 159 -0.75 -14.01 -0.15
CA CYS A 159 0.00 -12.74 -0.23
C CYS A 159 0.15 -12.10 1.14
N TYR A 160 1.17 -12.52 1.89
CA TYR A 160 1.41 -12.05 3.27
C TYR A 160 2.85 -12.28 3.72
N LEU A 161 3.21 -11.59 4.81
CA LEU A 161 4.42 -11.78 5.60
C LEU A 161 4.03 -12.46 6.91
N GLU A 162 4.64 -13.59 7.20
CA GLU A 162 4.52 -14.30 8.46
C GLU A 162 5.69 -13.96 9.37
N TYR A 163 5.37 -13.58 10.60
CA TYR A 163 6.30 -13.47 11.70
C TYR A 163 6.04 -14.59 12.69
N GLN A 164 7.08 -15.37 12.98
CA GLN A 164 7.07 -16.35 14.06
C GLN A 164 8.06 -15.91 15.13
N GLU A 165 7.60 -15.83 16.38
CA GLU A 165 8.44 -15.41 17.49
C GLU A 165 9.57 -16.41 17.79
N ALA A 166 10.54 -15.94 18.57
CA ALA A 166 11.65 -16.78 19.02
C ALA A 166 11.18 -17.86 20.00
N THR A 167 11.89 -18.98 20.02
CA THR A 167 11.77 -19.97 21.09
C THR A 167 13.10 -20.06 21.86
N GLU A 168 13.16 -20.89 22.89
CA GLU A 168 14.40 -21.11 23.67
C GLU A 168 15.59 -21.52 22.77
N THR A 169 15.31 -22.18 21.65
CA THR A 169 16.34 -22.75 20.77
C THR A 169 16.35 -22.18 19.36
N THR A 170 15.37 -21.36 19.00
CA THR A 170 15.23 -20.82 17.64
C THR A 170 15.07 -19.30 17.66
N THR A 171 15.78 -18.64 16.74
CA THR A 171 15.57 -17.22 16.45
C THR A 171 14.22 -17.01 15.76
N PRO A 172 13.65 -15.79 15.78
CA PRO A 172 12.40 -15.54 15.10
C PRO A 172 12.54 -15.69 13.58
N VAL A 173 11.43 -15.99 12.91
CA VAL A 173 11.37 -16.22 11.46
C VAL A 173 10.49 -15.17 10.79
N PHE A 174 10.96 -14.64 9.66
CA PHE A 174 10.22 -13.74 8.78
C PHE A 174 10.06 -14.39 7.40
N ALA A 175 8.89 -14.98 7.15
CA ALA A 175 8.61 -15.75 5.94
C ALA A 175 7.63 -15.02 5.02
N LEU A 176 7.94 -14.93 3.72
CA LEU A 176 7.06 -14.32 2.73
C LEU A 176 6.35 -15.38 1.91
N THR A 177 5.03 -15.25 1.80
CA THR A 177 4.20 -16.02 0.87
C THR A 177 3.68 -15.08 -0.21
N THR A 178 4.08 -15.29 -1.46
CA THR A 178 3.82 -14.35 -2.58
C THR A 178 3.03 -14.95 -3.74
N THR A 179 2.68 -16.23 -3.69
CA THR A 179 2.03 -16.94 -4.82
C THR A 179 0.62 -16.44 -5.14
N GLY A 180 -0.01 -15.71 -4.22
CA GLY A 180 -1.31 -15.05 -4.38
C GLY A 180 -1.24 -13.53 -4.46
N CYS A 181 -0.04 -12.94 -4.63
CA CYS A 181 0.13 -11.53 -4.94
C CYS A 181 -0.10 -11.28 -6.46
#